data_AF-A0A7Y5BI04-F1
#
_entry.id   AF-A0A7Y5BI04-F1
#
_cell.length_a   1.000
_cell.length_b   1.000
_cell.length_c   1.000
_cell.angle_alpha   90.00
_cell.angle_beta   90.00
_cell.angle_gamma   90.00
#
_symmetry.space_group_name_H-M   'P 1'
#
loop_
_entity.id
_entity.type
_entity.pdbx_description
1 polymer ?
#
loop_
_entity_poly.entity_id
_entity_poly.type
_entity_poly.pdbx_seq_one_letter_code
_entity_poly.pdbx_strand_id
1 'polypeptide(L)'
;MSDKTFIQIENNIALLYLNSPENRNAISRSLLNSFDLSLDNITSNKNIRVLIITSSNDKAFCAGADLKERALMTENDIIQFLDNMKKLFLKLENFPIPTIAAINGDAYGGGLEMALSCDIRIISEHAK
;
A
#
# COMPACT_ATOMS: atom_id res chain seq x y z
N MET A 1 -3.05 17.90 -6.73
CA MET A 1 -3.16 16.80 -5.75
C MET A 1 -1.79 16.16 -5.66
N SER A 2 -1.24 15.99 -4.46
CA SER A 2 0.04 15.29 -4.29
C SER A 2 -0.14 13.80 -4.54
N ASP A 3 0.85 13.16 -5.15
CA ASP A 3 0.84 11.72 -5.38
C ASP A 3 0.75 10.96 -4.05
N LYS A 4 -0.16 9.99 -3.99
CA LYS A 4 -0.44 9.19 -2.78
C LYS A 4 0.61 8.10 -2.56
N THR A 5 1.42 7.82 -3.56
CA THR A 5 2.60 6.96 -3.48
C THR A 5 3.76 7.55 -4.27
N PHE A 6 4.99 7.15 -3.93
CA PHE A 6 6.16 7.41 -4.78
C PHE A 6 7.16 6.25 -4.67
N ILE A 7 8.04 6.11 -5.67
CA ILE A 7 9.01 5.02 -5.76
C ILE A 7 10.42 5.60 -5.75
N GLN A 8 11.31 5.00 -4.95
CA GLN A 8 12.77 5.16 -5.05
C GLN A 8 13.39 3.84 -5.51
N ILE A 9 14.35 3.88 -6.43
CA ILE A 9 15.02 2.68 -6.93
C ILE A 9 16.51 2.77 -6.62
N GLU A 10 17.02 1.81 -5.85
CA GLU A 10 18.43 1.70 -5.52
C GLU A 10 18.85 0.23 -5.55
N ASN A 11 19.99 -0.08 -6.19
CA ASN A 11 20.56 -1.43 -6.21
C ASN A 11 19.57 -2.55 -6.60
N ASN A 12 18.75 -2.30 -7.63
CA ASN A 12 17.71 -3.23 -8.11
C ASN A 12 16.56 -3.47 -7.11
N ILE A 13 16.39 -2.61 -6.10
CA ILE A 13 15.31 -2.65 -5.12
C ILE A 13 14.41 -1.44 -5.37
N ALA A 14 13.10 -1.66 -5.44
CA ALA A 14 12.12 -0.59 -5.44
C ALA A 14 11.56 -0.37 -4.03
N LEU A 15 11.71 0.84 -3.50
CA LEU A 15 11.07 1.28 -2.28
C LEU A 15 9.81 2.07 -2.66
N LEU A 16 8.65 1.47 -2.47
CA LEU A 16 7.34 2.09 -2.64
C LEU A 16 6.89 2.70 -1.31
N TYR A 17 6.75 4.02 -1.29
CA TYR A 17 6.30 4.76 -0.13
C TYR A 17 4.81 5.07 -0.23
N LEU A 18 4.07 4.78 0.84
CA LEU A 18 2.73 5.33 1.09
C LEU A 18 2.89 6.78 1.56
N ASN A 19 2.25 7.72 0.85
CA ASN A 19 2.46 9.15 0.99
C ASN A 19 1.16 9.92 1.19
N SER A 20 0.39 9.54 2.21
CA SER A 20 -0.74 10.32 2.74
C SER A 20 -0.62 10.45 4.27
N PRO A 21 0.49 11.01 4.76
CA PRO A 21 0.79 11.08 6.19
C PRO A 21 -0.29 11.80 7.00
N GLU A 22 -0.94 12.80 6.40
CA GLU A 22 -2.01 13.62 6.99
C GLU A 22 -3.27 12.80 7.37
N ASN A 23 -3.49 11.67 6.70
CA ASN A 23 -4.58 10.75 7.00
C ASN A 23 -4.06 9.36 7.38
N ARG A 24 -2.84 9.28 7.92
CA ARG A 24 -2.22 8.02 8.39
C ARG A 24 -2.21 6.91 7.31
N ASN A 25 -2.03 7.32 6.05
CA ASN A 25 -2.10 6.46 4.86
C ASN A 25 -3.37 5.61 4.78
N ALA A 26 -4.52 6.16 5.18
CA ALA A 26 -5.79 5.46 5.01
C ALA A 26 -6.06 5.19 3.52
N ILE A 27 -6.60 3.99 3.24
CA ILE A 27 -6.91 3.45 1.94
C ILE A 27 -8.14 4.16 1.40
N SER A 28 -7.89 5.23 0.67
CA SER A 28 -8.87 5.92 -0.17
C SER A 28 -8.84 5.36 -1.60
N ARG A 29 -9.85 5.67 -2.41
CA ARG A 29 -9.83 5.36 -3.86
C ARG A 29 -8.59 5.91 -4.56
N SER A 30 -8.14 7.11 -4.16
CA SER A 30 -6.94 7.74 -4.70
C SER A 30 -5.66 6.97 -4.32
N LEU A 31 -5.53 6.51 -3.07
CA LEU A 31 -4.39 5.71 -2.65
C LEU A 31 -4.37 4.34 -3.36
N LEU A 32 -5.52 3.66 -3.46
CA LEU A 32 -5.65 2.39 -4.20
C LEU A 32 -5.16 2.52 -5.64
N ASN A 33 -5.65 3.55 -6.36
CA ASN A 33 -5.26 3.77 -7.75
C ASN A 33 -3.76 4.11 -7.89
N SER A 34 -3.23 4.97 -7.02
CA SER A 34 -1.81 5.32 -7.02
C SER A 34 -0.91 4.12 -6.77
N PHE A 35 -1.32 3.23 -5.85
CA PHE A 35 -0.61 2.00 -5.54
C PHE A 35 -0.64 1.02 -6.72
N ASP A 36 -1.81 0.81 -7.33
CA ASP A 36 -1.96 -0.09 -8.49
C ASP A 36 -1.05 0.30 -9.66
N LEU A 37 -1.02 1.60 -9.98
CA LEU A 37 -0.11 2.17 -10.99
C LEU A 37 1.36 2.01 -10.60
N SER A 38 1.68 2.13 -9.31
CA SER A 38 3.04 1.91 -8.82
C SER A 38 3.49 0.47 -9.04
N LEU A 39 2.62 -0.51 -8.78
CA LEU A 39 2.90 -1.92 -9.05
C LEU A 39 3.11 -2.19 -10.55
N ASP A 40 2.33 -1.56 -11.42
CA ASP A 40 2.52 -1.69 -12.88
C ASP A 40 3.87 -1.12 -13.32
N ASN A 41 4.22 0.07 -12.81
CA ASN A 41 5.50 0.71 -13.10
C ASN A 41 6.68 -0.18 -12.66
N ILE A 42 6.61 -0.77 -11.47
CA ILE A 42 7.64 -1.68 -10.96
C ILE A 42 7.73 -2.94 -11.84
N THR A 43 6.60 -3.54 -12.21
CA THR A 43 6.55 -4.76 -13.04
C THR A 43 7.13 -4.56 -14.44
N SER A 44 7.02 -3.32 -14.97
CA SER A 44 7.56 -2.95 -16.28
C SER A 44 9.09 -2.90 -16.29
N ASN A 45 9.73 -2.66 -15.15
CA ASN A 45 11.19 -2.56 -15.04
C ASN A 45 11.81 -3.89 -14.62
N LYS A 46 12.36 -4.62 -15.60
CA LYS A 46 12.97 -5.96 -15.41
C LYS A 46 14.27 -5.97 -14.60
N ASN A 47 14.85 -4.81 -14.28
CA ASN A 47 16.02 -4.74 -13.41
C ASN A 47 15.64 -4.82 -11.93
N ILE A 48 14.39 -4.51 -11.56
CA ILE A 48 13.95 -4.58 -10.16
C ILE A 48 13.78 -6.04 -9.77
N ARG A 49 14.36 -6.41 -8.63
CA ARG A 49 14.36 -7.78 -8.10
C ARG A 49 13.62 -7.93 -6.78
N VAL A 50 13.38 -6.84 -6.06
CA VAL A 50 12.66 -6.82 -4.78
C VAL A 50 11.84 -5.54 -4.70
N LEU A 51 10.61 -5.67 -4.19
CA LEU A 51 9.76 -4.55 -3.80
C LEU A 51 9.72 -4.45 -2.27
N ILE A 52 10.01 -3.27 -1.73
CA ILE A 52 9.79 -2.93 -0.32
C ILE A 52 8.69 -1.87 -0.27
N ILE A 53 7.67 -2.10 0.56
CA ILE A 53 6.57 -1.17 0.79
C ILE A 53 6.71 -0.62 2.21
N THR A 54 6.67 0.70 2.37
CA THR A 54 6.74 1.36 3.68
C THR A 54 5.98 2.69 3.66
N SER A 55 5.83 3.34 4.81
CA SER A 55 5.27 4.70 4.86
C SER A 55 6.34 5.77 4.73
N SER A 56 5.98 6.92 4.12
CA SER A 56 6.79 8.14 4.15
C SER A 56 6.90 8.78 5.54
N ASN A 57 6.19 8.29 6.56
CA ASN A 57 6.37 8.66 7.97
C ASN A 57 6.42 7.44 8.90
N ASP A 58 6.80 7.64 10.15
CA ASP A 58 6.97 6.60 11.19
C ASP A 58 5.76 6.46 12.14
N LYS A 59 4.68 7.23 11.92
CA LYS A 59 3.50 7.26 12.79
C LYS A 59 2.47 6.20 12.42
N ALA A 60 2.34 5.89 11.14
CA ALA A 60 1.40 4.89 10.67
C ALA A 60 1.90 4.31 9.35
N PHE A 61 2.01 2.99 9.29
CA PHE A 61 2.18 2.30 8.03
C PHE A 61 0.93 2.52 7.19
N CYS A 62 -0.23 2.07 7.69
CA CYS A 62 -1.54 2.28 7.05
C CYS A 62 -2.69 2.05 8.04
N ALA A 63 -3.58 3.04 8.18
CA ALA A 63 -4.71 2.97 9.11
C ALA A 63 -5.93 2.16 8.60
N GLY A 64 -5.82 1.47 7.47
CA GLY A 64 -6.94 0.75 6.85
C GLY A 64 -7.82 1.65 5.98
N ALA A 65 -9.07 1.27 5.74
CA ALA A 65 -9.98 2.03 4.88
C ALA A 65 -10.16 3.48 5.35
N ASP A 66 -10.20 4.43 4.40
CA ASP A 66 -10.49 5.84 4.72
C ASP A 66 -11.94 5.99 5.16
N LEU A 67 -12.15 6.08 6.48
CA LEU A 67 -13.48 6.16 7.08
C LEU A 67 -14.22 7.46 6.70
N LYS A 68 -13.51 8.54 6.37
CA LYS A 68 -14.15 9.79 5.92
C LYS A 68 -14.69 9.62 4.51
N GLU A 69 -13.92 8.99 3.63
CA GLU A 69 -14.40 8.67 2.29
C GLU A 69 -15.53 7.63 2.35
N ARG A 70 -15.36 6.60 3.19
CA ARG A 70 -16.33 5.51 3.39
C ARG A 70 -17.69 5.98 3.87
N ALA A 71 -17.74 7.05 4.68
CA ALA A 71 -18.99 7.63 5.18
C ALA A 71 -19.84 8.29 4.08
N LEU A 72 -19.23 8.61 2.93
CA LEU A 72 -19.89 9.24 1.79
C LEU A 72 -20.24 8.25 0.67
N MET A 73 -19.92 6.96 0.84
CA MET A 73 -20.13 5.92 -0.16
C MET A 73 -21.54 5.33 -0.09
N THR A 74 -22.16 5.13 -1.25
CA THR A 74 -23.36 4.30 -1.39
C THR A 74 -23.02 2.81 -1.26
N GLU A 75 -24.02 1.92 -1.13
CA GLU A 75 -23.79 0.46 -1.14
C GLU A 75 -23.01 -0.02 -2.37
N ASN A 76 -23.33 0.51 -3.55
CA ASN A 76 -22.62 0.15 -4.78
C ASN A 76 -21.17 0.65 -4.76
N ASP A 77 -20.91 1.85 -4.25
CA ASP A 77 -19.54 2.37 -4.12
C ASP A 77 -18.70 1.50 -3.18
N ILE A 78 -19.30 0.98 -2.11
CA ILE A 78 -18.63 0.12 -1.13
C ILE A 78 -18.25 -1.21 -1.78
N ILE A 79 -19.19 -1.85 -2.49
CA ILE A 79 -18.93 -3.11 -3.19
C ILE A 79 -17.79 -2.92 -4.20
N GLN A 80 -17.85 -1.85 -4.99
CA GLN A 80 -16.80 -1.56 -5.96
C GLN A 80 -15.45 -1.26 -5.30
N PHE A 81 -15.44 -0.53 -4.18
CA PHE A 81 -14.22 -0.26 -3.42
C PHE A 81 -13.58 -1.54 -2.89
N LEU A 82 -14.38 -2.44 -2.30
CA LEU A 82 -13.91 -3.72 -1.79
C LEU A 82 -13.40 -4.63 -2.91
N ASP A 83 -14.07 -4.67 -4.06
CA ASP A 83 -13.61 -5.42 -5.22
C ASP A 83 -12.27 -4.90 -5.75
N ASN A 84 -12.08 -3.59 -5.79
CA ASN A 84 -10.82 -2.98 -6.20
C ASN A 84 -9.70 -3.25 -5.20
N MET A 85 -9.98 -3.15 -3.90
CA MET A 85 -9.01 -3.47 -2.84
C MET A 85 -8.60 -4.95 -2.92
N LYS A 86 -9.56 -5.85 -3.10
CA LYS A 86 -9.31 -7.29 -3.30
C LYS A 86 -8.43 -7.55 -4.53
N LYS A 87 -8.72 -6.92 -5.67
CA LYS A 87 -7.90 -7.07 -6.89
C LYS A 87 -6.47 -6.59 -6.66
N LEU A 88 -6.29 -5.46 -5.98
CA LEU A 88 -4.97 -4.92 -5.67
C LEU A 88 -4.17 -5.86 -4.76
N PHE A 89 -4.81 -6.38 -3.70
CA PHE A 89 -4.16 -7.29 -2.77
C PHE A 89 -3.81 -8.64 -3.42
N LEU A 90 -4.68 -9.17 -4.29
CA LEU A 90 -4.36 -10.35 -5.10
C LEU A 90 -3.21 -10.08 -6.09
N LYS A 91 -3.14 -8.88 -6.67
CA LYS A 91 -2.04 -8.47 -7.54
C LYS A 91 -0.72 -8.39 -6.77
N LEU A 92 -0.75 -7.90 -5.53
CA LEU A 92 0.41 -7.84 -4.64
C LEU A 92 0.82 -9.23 -4.14
N GLU A 93 -0.14 -10.10 -3.82
CA GLU A 93 0.11 -11.49 -3.43
C GLU A 93 0.74 -12.31 -4.56
N ASN A 94 0.30 -12.09 -5.80
CA ASN A 94 0.83 -12.77 -6.99
C ASN A 94 1.94 -11.97 -7.69
N PHE A 95 2.60 -11.05 -6.96
CA PHE A 95 3.58 -10.15 -7.57
C PHE A 95 4.80 -10.95 -8.07
N PRO A 96 5.36 -10.63 -9.25
CA PRO A 96 6.34 -11.50 -9.91
C PRO A 96 7.74 -11.50 -9.29
N ILE A 97 7.97 -10.66 -8.28
CA ILE A 97 9.22 -10.53 -7.54
C ILE A 97 8.93 -10.48 -6.03
N PRO A 98 9.87 -10.89 -5.16
CA PRO A 98 9.67 -10.83 -3.72
C PRO A 98 9.24 -9.46 -3.20
N THR A 99 8.29 -9.47 -2.28
CA THR A 99 7.68 -8.29 -1.66
C THR A 99 7.92 -8.27 -0.15
N ILE A 100 8.26 -7.09 0.38
CA ILE A 100 8.53 -6.88 1.80
C ILE A 100 7.68 -5.72 2.29
N ALA A 101 6.81 -5.97 3.28
CA ALA A 101 6.18 -4.90 4.04
C ALA A 101 7.13 -4.49 5.18
N ALA A 102 7.73 -3.29 5.07
CA ALA A 102 8.47 -2.65 6.14
C ALA A 102 7.50 -1.76 6.93
N ILE A 103 6.90 -2.36 7.96
CA ILE A 103 5.86 -1.78 8.82
C ILE A 103 6.52 -0.85 9.83
N ASN A 104 6.74 0.40 9.41
CA ASN A 104 7.44 1.42 10.18
C ASN A 104 6.56 2.26 11.13
N GLY A 105 5.25 1.97 11.17
CA GLY A 105 4.26 2.51 12.10
C GLY A 105 3.01 1.64 12.10
N ASP A 106 1.97 2.03 12.85
CA ASP A 106 0.75 1.21 13.03
C ASP A 106 0.13 0.73 11.69
N ALA A 107 -0.30 -0.54 11.65
CA ALA A 107 -0.99 -1.17 10.53
C ALA A 107 -2.34 -1.76 10.97
N TYR A 108 -3.45 -1.15 10.56
CA TYR A 108 -4.80 -1.55 10.99
C TYR A 108 -5.70 -1.94 9.83
N GLY A 109 -6.57 -2.93 10.05
CA GLY A 109 -7.58 -3.36 9.07
C GLY A 109 -6.96 -3.62 7.70
N GLY A 110 -7.44 -2.91 6.67
CA GLY A 110 -6.87 -2.99 5.31
C GLY A 110 -5.38 -2.71 5.20
N GLY A 111 -4.78 -1.96 6.12
CA GLY A 111 -3.33 -1.77 6.18
C GLY A 111 -2.58 -3.04 6.58
N LEU A 112 -3.16 -3.82 7.49
CA LEU A 112 -2.64 -5.14 7.85
C LEU A 112 -2.91 -6.16 6.74
N GLU A 113 -4.09 -6.12 6.09
CA GLU A 113 -4.39 -6.97 4.93
C GLU A 113 -3.36 -6.76 3.80
N MET A 114 -3.01 -5.51 3.49
CA MET A 114 -1.95 -5.18 2.54
C MET A 114 -0.59 -5.77 2.93
N ALA A 115 -0.22 -5.69 4.21
CA ALA A 115 1.03 -6.27 4.71
C ALA A 115 1.00 -7.82 4.69
N LEU A 116 -0.17 -8.44 4.89
CA LEU A 116 -0.37 -9.88 4.76
C LEU A 116 -0.26 -10.36 3.32
N SER A 117 -0.58 -9.52 2.34
CA SER A 117 -0.36 -9.82 0.92
C SER A 117 1.11 -9.77 0.49
N CYS A 118 2.03 -9.34 1.35
CA CYS A 118 3.47 -9.39 1.07
C CYS A 118 4.08 -10.73 1.52
N ASP A 119 5.17 -11.15 0.87
CA ASP A 119 5.91 -12.37 1.20
C ASP A 119 6.53 -12.29 2.61
N ILE A 120 7.15 -11.15 2.92
CA ILE A 120 7.87 -10.91 4.18
C ILE A 120 7.32 -9.66 4.85
N ARG A 121 7.24 -9.69 6.18
CA ARG A 121 6.90 -8.55 7.03
C ARG A 121 8.03 -8.29 8.01
N ILE A 122 8.47 -7.03 8.09
CA ILE A 122 9.40 -6.54 9.11
C ILE A 122 8.68 -5.41 9.83
N ILE A 123 8.63 -5.47 11.16
CA ILE A 123 7.86 -4.53 11.98
C ILE A 123 8.77 -3.80 12.97
N SER A 124 8.59 -2.48 13.07
CA SER A 124 9.26 -1.67 14.10
C SER A 124 8.74 -2.01 15.49
N GLU A 125 9.60 -1.92 16.51
CA GLU A 125 9.24 -2.27 17.90
C GLU A 125 8.03 -1.50 18.44
N HIS A 126 7.81 -0.27 17.96
CA HIS A 126 6.71 0.59 18.40
C HIS A 126 5.41 0.41 17.61
N ALA A 127 5.46 -0.27 16.46
CA ALA A 127 4.32 -0.42 15.58
C ALA A 127 3.35 -1.49 16.11
N LYS A 128 2.05 -1.29 15.86
CA LYS A 128 0.96 -2.19 16.24
C LYS A 128 0.20 -2.73 15.05
#